data_AF-A0A7D8UMB2-F1
#
_entry.id   AF-A0A7D8UMB2-F1
#
_cell.length_a   1.000
_cell.length_b   1.000
_cell.length_c   1.000
_cell.angle_alpha   90.00
_cell.angle_beta   90.00
_cell.angle_gamma   90.00
#
_symmetry.space_group_name_H-M   'P 1'
#
loop_
_entity.id
_entity.type
_entity.pdbx_description
1 polymer ?
#
loop_
_entity_poly.entity_id
_entity_poly.type
_entity_poly.pdbx_seq_one_letter_code
_entity_poly.pdbx_strand_id
1 'polypeptide(L)'
;MQGTLLPHAMNVFETPSPPPAWQEPGFEGSLAYLRCVQDKAVPVFVQDMMMEKTGVEWIVGDIDTSHFPFLSRPSEVTEVLTKWPEMFSKVKAND
;
A
#
# COMPACT_ATOMS: atom_id res chain seq x y z
N MET A 1 23.90 -19.62 -29.39
CA MET A 1 22.88 -18.60 -29.71
C MET A 1 22.38 -18.02 -28.40
N GLN A 2 22.93 -16.90 -27.96
CA GLN A 2 22.39 -16.14 -26.84
C GLN A 2 21.35 -15.18 -27.45
N GLY A 3 20.07 -15.54 -27.37
CA GLY A 3 19.00 -14.63 -27.76
C GLY A 3 18.87 -13.55 -26.70
N THR A 4 19.46 -12.37 -26.96
CA THR A 4 19.35 -11.19 -26.10
C THR A 4 17.94 -10.62 -26.22
N LEU A 5 16.97 -11.22 -25.53
CA LEU A 5 15.72 -10.53 -25.23
C LEU A 5 16.08 -9.36 -24.32
N LEU A 6 15.99 -8.12 -24.81
CA LEU A 6 15.91 -6.98 -23.92
C LEU A 6 14.70 -7.23 -23.02
N PRO A 7 14.85 -7.27 -21.68
CA PRO A 7 13.69 -7.42 -20.83
C PRO A 7 12.83 -6.18 -21.07
N HIS A 8 11.63 -6.34 -21.65
CA HIS A 8 10.69 -5.22 -21.84
C HIS A 8 10.43 -4.45 -20.53
N ALA A 9 10.69 -5.09 -19.38
CA ALA A 9 10.63 -4.52 -18.05
C ALA A 9 11.72 -3.46 -17.75
N MET A 10 12.84 -3.39 -18.48
CA MET A 10 13.93 -2.47 -18.12
C MET A 10 13.57 -1.00 -18.33
N ASN A 11 12.70 -0.69 -19.29
CA ASN A 11 12.28 0.69 -19.56
C ASN A 11 11.54 1.34 -18.37
N VAL A 12 11.02 0.54 -17.43
CA VAL A 12 10.35 1.05 -16.23
C VAL A 12 11.29 1.87 -15.35
N PHE A 13 12.60 1.59 -15.40
CA PHE A 13 13.60 2.29 -14.60
C PHE A 13 14.01 3.65 -15.18
N GLU A 14 13.72 3.89 -16.46
CA GLU A 14 14.06 5.12 -17.17
C GLU A 14 12.83 6.00 -17.44
N THR A 15 11.63 5.46 -17.27
CA THR A 15 10.39 6.20 -17.48
C THR A 15 10.08 7.06 -16.25
N PRO A 16 9.86 8.38 -16.40
CA PRO A 16 9.40 9.21 -15.28
C PRO A 16 8.13 8.65 -14.68
N SER A 17 8.11 8.46 -13.36
CA SER A 17 6.90 8.07 -12.65
C SER A 17 5.98 9.29 -12.55
N PRO A 18 4.69 9.20 -12.95
CA PRO A 18 3.75 10.28 -12.72
C PRO A 18 3.54 10.49 -11.21
N PRO A 19 3.00 11.65 -10.79
CA PRO A 19 2.61 11.86 -9.40
C PRO A 19 1.70 10.70 -8.93
N PRO A 20 2.02 10.06 -7.80
CA PRO A 20 1.20 8.97 -7.28
C PRO A 20 -0.14 9.49 -6.74
N ALA A 21 -1.17 8.64 -6.80
CA ALA A 21 -2.54 9.01 -6.43
C ALA A 21 -2.66 9.57 -5.00
N TRP A 22 -1.82 9.12 -4.05
CA TRP A 22 -1.84 9.62 -2.67
C TRP A 22 -1.40 11.09 -2.52
N GLN A 23 -0.90 11.73 -3.58
CA GLN A 23 -0.63 13.17 -3.61
C GLN A 23 -1.82 14.00 -4.11
N GLU A 24 -2.89 13.38 -4.61
CA GLU A 24 -4.06 14.14 -5.05
C GLU A 24 -4.89 14.58 -3.84
N PRO A 25 -5.33 15.85 -3.76
CA PRO A 25 -6.11 16.36 -2.63
C PRO A 25 -7.40 15.58 -2.36
N GLY A 26 -7.97 14.91 -3.37
CA GLY A 26 -9.17 14.08 -3.22
C GLY A 26 -8.98 12.90 -2.26
N PHE A 27 -7.76 12.40 -2.09
CA PHE A 27 -7.44 11.26 -1.24
C PHE A 27 -7.03 11.64 0.18
N GLU A 28 -6.86 12.93 0.49
CA GLU A 28 -6.51 13.38 1.84
C GLU A 28 -7.49 12.85 2.89
N GLY A 29 -6.94 12.27 3.96
CA GLY A 29 -7.71 11.60 5.01
C GLY A 29 -8.40 10.29 4.62
N SER A 30 -8.16 9.77 3.40
CA SER A 30 -8.76 8.54 2.89
C SER A 30 -7.75 7.52 2.36
N LEU A 31 -6.53 7.57 2.88
CA LEU A 31 -5.45 6.63 2.58
C LEU A 31 -5.36 5.57 3.67
N ALA A 32 -5.33 4.30 3.27
CA ALA A 32 -5.16 3.18 4.20
C ALA A 32 -4.15 2.16 3.68
N TYR A 33 -3.42 1.56 4.62
CA TYR A 33 -2.40 0.56 4.38
C TYR A 33 -2.70 -0.69 5.19
N LEU A 34 -2.71 -1.86 4.53
CA LEU A 34 -2.89 -3.15 5.20
C LEU A 34 -1.52 -3.82 5.38
N ARG A 35 -0.98 -3.76 6.59
CA ARG A 35 0.35 -4.25 6.92
C ARG A 35 0.30 -5.72 7.32
N CYS A 36 1.15 -6.51 6.69
CA CYS A 36 1.26 -7.95 6.95
C CYS A 36 2.45 -8.22 7.87
N VAL A 37 2.19 -8.66 9.10
CA VAL A 37 3.23 -8.75 10.15
C VAL A 37 4.28 -9.83 9.87
N GLN A 38 3.89 -10.92 9.19
CA GLN A 38 4.79 -12.03 8.84
C GLN A 38 5.30 -11.96 7.39
N ASP A 39 5.20 -10.80 6.75
CA ASP A 39 5.64 -10.60 5.38
C ASP A 39 7.18 -10.69 5.27
N LYS A 40 7.65 -11.65 4.47
CA LYS A 40 9.07 -11.86 4.18
C LYS A 40 9.52 -11.22 2.88
N ALA A 41 8.60 -10.84 2.00
CA ALA A 41 8.89 -10.11 0.78
C ALA A 41 9.11 -8.62 1.09
N VAL A 42 8.28 -8.07 1.98
CA VAL A 42 8.39 -6.69 2.48
C VAL A 42 8.27 -6.70 4.00
N PRO A 43 9.38 -6.81 4.75
CA PRO A 43 9.33 -6.81 6.22
C PRO A 43 8.67 -5.55 6.79
N VAL A 44 8.11 -5.64 8.00
CA VAL A 44 7.36 -4.54 8.67
C VAL A 44 8.08 -3.20 8.60
N PHE A 45 9.38 -3.14 8.94
CA PHE A 45 10.14 -1.90 8.89
C PHE A 45 10.26 -1.29 7.48
N VAL A 46 10.19 -2.11 6.43
CA VAL A 46 10.18 -1.67 5.04
C VAL A 46 8.80 -1.18 4.66
N GLN A 47 7.73 -1.84 5.11
CA GLN A 47 6.35 -1.37 4.93
C GLN A 47 6.17 0.02 5.59
N ASP A 48 6.71 0.20 6.79
CA ASP A 48 6.72 1.49 7.51
C ASP A 48 7.49 2.55 6.72
N MET A 49 8.71 2.22 6.23
CA MET A 49 9.49 3.13 5.38
C MET A 49 8.74 3.52 4.10
N MET A 50 7.98 2.60 3.49
CA MET A 50 7.19 2.91 2.29
C MET A 50 6.14 3.98 2.58
N MET A 51 5.42 3.86 3.71
CA MET A 51 4.44 4.85 4.16
C MET A 51 5.10 6.17 4.54
N GLU A 52 6.18 6.15 5.33
CA GLU A 52 6.90 7.36 5.74
C GLU A 52 7.41 8.17 4.53
N LYS A 53 7.91 7.49 3.50
CA LYS A 53 8.41 8.13 2.27
C LYS A 53 7.33 8.81 1.45
N THR A 54 6.04 8.54 1.67
CA THR A 54 4.98 9.24 0.95
C THR A 54 4.76 10.65 1.48
N GLY A 55 5.17 10.94 2.71
CA GLY A 55 4.96 12.26 3.35
C GLY A 55 3.50 12.59 3.63
N VAL A 56 2.63 11.58 3.68
CA VAL A 56 1.19 11.72 3.98
C VAL A 56 0.78 10.70 5.03
N GLU A 57 -0.31 10.99 5.74
CA GLU A 57 -0.82 10.12 6.80
C GLU A 57 -1.59 8.92 6.23
N TRP A 58 -1.36 7.75 6.83
CA TRP A 58 -2.01 6.49 6.47
C TRP A 58 -2.79 5.92 7.65
N ILE A 59 -4.02 5.48 7.41
CA ILE A 59 -4.73 4.59 8.33
C ILE A 59 -4.15 3.19 8.18
N VAL A 60 -3.50 2.67 9.22
CA VAL A 60 -2.85 1.36 9.19
C VAL A 60 -3.73 0.31 9.84
N GLY A 61 -3.99 -0.79 9.12
CA GLY A 61 -4.54 -2.02 9.68
C GLY A 61 -3.52 -3.14 9.63
N ASP A 62 -3.38 -3.91 10.71
CA ASP A 62 -2.43 -5.03 10.78
C ASP A 62 -3.14 -6.37 10.66
N ILE A 63 -2.54 -7.32 9.94
CA ILE A 63 -2.93 -8.73 9.95
C ILE A 63 -1.69 -9.62 10.16
N ASP A 64 -1.81 -10.61 11.04
CA ASP A 64 -0.76 -11.59 11.31
C ASP A 64 -0.71 -12.68 10.22
N THR A 65 -0.20 -12.31 9.05
CA THR A 65 -0.07 -13.19 7.88
C THR A 65 1.12 -12.79 7.00
N SER A 66 1.46 -13.66 6.06
CA SER A 66 2.44 -13.40 4.99
C SER A 66 1.84 -12.51 3.88
N HIS A 67 2.63 -12.23 2.84
CA HIS A 67 2.45 -11.19 1.82
C HIS A 67 1.10 -11.14 1.07
N PHE A 68 0.37 -12.25 0.98
CA PHE A 68 -0.88 -12.35 0.20
C PHE A 68 -2.11 -12.58 1.09
N PRO A 69 -2.49 -11.60 1.95
CA PRO A 69 -3.56 -11.77 2.93
C PRO A 69 -4.92 -12.00 2.27
N PHE A 70 -5.16 -11.44 1.09
CA PHE A 70 -6.42 -11.62 0.35
C PHE A 70 -6.62 -13.05 -0.14
N LEU A 71 -5.53 -13.83 -0.27
CA LEU A 71 -5.59 -15.24 -0.65
C LEU A 71 -5.65 -16.16 0.58
N SER A 72 -4.83 -15.89 1.60
CA SER A 72 -4.73 -16.75 2.79
C SER A 72 -5.79 -16.47 3.85
N ARG A 73 -6.20 -15.21 4.02
CA ARG A 73 -7.08 -14.70 5.09
C ARG A 73 -8.19 -13.77 4.54
N PRO A 74 -8.95 -14.14 3.51
CA PRO A 74 -9.92 -13.25 2.85
C PRO A 74 -10.97 -12.65 3.80
N SER A 75 -11.41 -13.41 4.81
CA SER A 75 -12.37 -12.93 5.80
C SER A 75 -11.79 -11.86 6.72
N GLU A 76 -10.56 -12.06 7.22
CA GLU A 76 -9.86 -11.07 8.08
C GLU A 76 -9.56 -9.79 7.29
N VAL A 77 -9.14 -9.92 6.03
CA VAL A 77 -8.99 -8.77 5.13
C VAL A 77 -10.29 -8.01 5.02
N THR A 78 -11.40 -8.70 4.72
CA THR A 78 -12.72 -8.07 4.61
C THR A 78 -13.12 -7.34 5.89
N GLU A 79 -12.85 -7.94 7.05
CA GLU A 79 -13.14 -7.31 8.34
C GLU A 79 -12.36 -6.00 8.54
N VAL A 80 -11.08 -5.95 8.14
CA VAL A 80 -10.29 -4.72 8.21
C VAL A 80 -10.81 -3.68 7.21
N LEU A 81 -11.00 -4.07 5.94
CA LEU A 81 -11.39 -3.17 4.86
C LEU A 81 -12.77 -2.52 5.10
N THR A 82 -13.73 -3.26 5.67
CA THR A 82 -15.09 -2.75 5.94
C THR A 82 -15.13 -1.66 7.00
N LYS A 83 -14.11 -1.54 7.85
CA LYS A 83 -14.01 -0.50 8.89
C LYS A 83 -13.45 0.83 8.35
N TRP A 84 -12.71 0.79 7.24
CA TRP A 84 -12.02 1.98 6.71
C TRP A 84 -12.93 3.13 6.26
N PRO A 85 -14.09 2.91 5.61
CA PRO A 85 -14.97 4.01 5.22
C PRO A 85 -15.37 4.91 6.40
N GLU A 86 -15.62 4.32 7.58
CA GLU A 86 -15.94 5.08 8.80
C GLU A 86 -14.73 5.86 9.31
N MET A 87 -13.51 5.33 9.15
CA MET A 87 -12.28 6.00 9.56
C MET A 87 -11.95 7.18 8.64
N PHE A 88 -12.18 7.05 7.33
CA PHE A 88 -11.98 8.13 6.35
C PHE A 88 -12.84 9.36 6.64
N SER A 89 -14.06 9.15 7.15
CA SER A 89 -14.99 10.23 7.49
C SER A 89 -14.55 11.06 8.71
N LYS A 90 -13.74 10.49 9.62
CA LYS A 90 -13.30 11.15 10.85
C LYS A 90 -12.11 12.08 10.65
N VAL A 91 -11.31 11.87 9.60
CA VAL A 91 -10.18 12.74 9.28
C VAL A 91 -10.66 14.06 8.67
N LYS A 92 -11.74 14.04 7.88
CA LYS A 92 -12.31 15.26 7.23
C LYS A 92 -13.16 16.15 8.14
N ALA A 93 -13.41 15.75 9.39
CA ALA A 93 -14.34 16.43 10.30
C ALA A 93 -13.65 17.36 11.33
N ASN A 94 -12.32 17.45 11.31
CA ASN A 94 -11.53 18.27 12.24
C ASN A 94 -10.96 19.55 11.62
N ASP A 95 -11.49 19.97 10.46
CA ASP A 95 -11.21 21.28 9.82
C ASP A 95 -12.35 22.29 10.06
#